data_AF-D5MJ96-F1
#
_entry.id   AF-D5MJ96-F1
#
_cell.length_a   1.000
_cell.length_b   1.000
_cell.length_c   1.000
_cell.angle_alpha   90.00
_cell.angle_beta   90.00
_cell.angle_gamma   90.00
#
_symmetry.space_group_name_H-M   'P 1'
#
loop_
_entity.id
_entity.type
_entity.pdbx_description
1 polymer ?
#
loop_
_entity_poly.entity_id
_entity_poly.type
_entity_poly.pdbx_seq_one_letter_code
_entity_poly.pdbx_strand_id
1 'polypeptide(L)'
;MDKSIVALLGVVLGFLLQAVASLVRSYTTGRRFENAVRAELAEAKELIDRKMRWILRDETGVTPESRNPSHVVACYGRLLYLGEPEDFSVHLPFWEQNIRAIVEVTPAKPFAALFQEIVLVNKFLSKFRDMKLAFTSGLGDPKGMAVACLEDLISIHDQLIPGQALARTLSVPLVLLGSSAAAKQAPNA
;
A
#
# COMPACT_ATOMS: atom_id res chain seq x y z
N MET A 1 -26.64 -54.33 31.97
CA MET A 1 -25.88 -53.27 31.28
C MET A 1 -24.85 -52.76 32.26
N ASP A 2 -23.57 -53.04 32.04
CA ASP A 2 -22.54 -52.86 33.06
C ASP A 2 -22.24 -51.38 33.31
N LYS A 3 -22.28 -50.98 34.59
CA LYS A 3 -22.02 -49.61 35.05
C LYS A 3 -20.64 -49.09 34.61
N SER A 4 -19.69 -49.99 34.38
CA SER A 4 -18.36 -49.72 33.83
C SER A 4 -18.41 -49.21 32.38
N ILE A 5 -19.30 -49.73 31.54
CA ILE A 5 -19.45 -49.29 30.13
C ILE A 5 -20.06 -47.88 30.09
N VAL A 6 -21.02 -47.58 30.96
CA VAL A 6 -21.65 -46.26 31.07
C VAL A 6 -20.64 -45.20 31.55
N ALA A 7 -19.82 -45.53 32.54
CA ALA A 7 -18.76 -44.64 33.02
C ALA A 7 -17.71 -44.35 31.93
N LEU A 8 -17.31 -45.37 31.17
CA LEU A 8 -16.31 -45.23 30.11
C LEU A 8 -16.86 -44.40 28.93
N LEU A 9 -18.13 -44.57 28.57
CA LEU A 9 -18.82 -43.72 27.59
C LEU A 9 -18.92 -42.27 28.06
N GLY A 10 -19.21 -42.04 29.35
CA GLY A 10 -19.29 -40.69 29.93
C GLY A 10 -17.96 -39.94 29.89
N VAL A 11 -16.84 -40.62 30.18
CA VAL A 11 -15.49 -40.04 30.09
C VAL A 11 -15.13 -39.71 28.64
N VAL A 12 -15.40 -40.62 27.70
CA VAL A 12 -15.11 -40.39 26.27
C VAL A 12 -15.97 -39.25 25.70
N LEU A 13 -17.26 -39.19 26.03
CA LEU A 13 -18.11 -38.07 25.64
C LEU A 13 -17.65 -36.74 26.24
N GLY A 14 -17.27 -36.74 27.53
CA GLY A 14 -16.76 -35.55 28.20
C GLY A 14 -15.48 -35.01 27.55
N PHE A 15 -14.55 -35.90 27.20
CA PHE A 15 -13.31 -35.53 26.52
C PHE A 15 -13.55 -35.02 25.10
N LEU A 16 -14.45 -35.66 24.34
CA LEU A 16 -14.86 -35.21 23.02
C LEU A 16 -15.55 -33.84 23.06
N LEU A 17 -16.44 -33.61 24.01
CA LEU A 17 -17.12 -32.33 24.19
C LEU A 17 -16.14 -31.22 24.57
N GLN A 18 -15.14 -31.50 25.42
CA GLN A 18 -14.08 -30.53 25.74
C GLN A 18 -13.20 -30.22 24.53
N ALA A 19 -12.83 -31.23 23.75
CA ALA A 19 -12.07 -31.05 22.52
C ALA A 19 -12.86 -30.24 21.48
N VAL A 20 -14.15 -30.49 21.32
CA VAL A 20 -15.01 -29.71 20.42
C VAL A 20 -15.19 -28.28 20.94
N ALA A 21 -15.39 -28.08 22.25
CA ALA A 21 -15.53 -26.75 22.84
C ALA A 21 -14.24 -25.92 22.72
N SER A 22 -13.06 -26.52 22.87
CA SER A 22 -11.79 -25.84 22.66
C SER A 22 -11.58 -25.47 21.19
N LEU A 23 -11.99 -26.35 20.26
CA LEU A 23 -11.95 -26.08 18.82
C LEU A 23 -12.89 -24.93 18.42
N VAL A 24 -14.12 -24.93 18.94
CA VAL A 24 -15.09 -23.85 18.70
C VAL A 24 -14.58 -22.53 19.28
N ARG A 25 -14.02 -22.53 20.49
CA ARG A 25 -13.41 -21.33 21.09
C ARG A 25 -12.25 -20.80 20.25
N SER A 26 -11.32 -21.67 19.85
CA SER A 26 -10.20 -21.33 18.96
C SER A 26 -10.70 -20.69 17.67
N TYR A 27 -11.72 -21.28 17.04
CA TYR A 27 -12.32 -20.77 15.82
C TYR A 27 -12.98 -19.38 16.01
N THR A 28 -13.71 -19.18 17.11
CA THR A 28 -14.33 -17.89 17.41
C THR A 28 -13.30 -16.80 17.71
N THR A 29 -12.21 -17.14 18.40
CA THR A 29 -11.10 -16.21 18.67
C THR A 29 -10.36 -15.89 17.38
N GLY A 30 -10.10 -16.89 16.52
CA GLY A 30 -9.51 -16.69 15.20
C GLY A 30 -10.30 -15.72 14.33
N ARG A 31 -11.64 -15.84 14.30
CA ARG A 31 -12.49 -14.87 13.59
C ARG A 31 -12.41 -13.46 14.17
N ARG A 32 -12.34 -13.31 15.50
CA ARG A 32 -12.20 -11.99 16.13
C ARG A 32 -10.87 -11.34 15.77
N PHE A 33 -9.80 -12.11 15.76
CA PHE A 33 -8.47 -11.64 15.36
C PHE A 33 -8.42 -11.28 13.89
N GLU A 34 -8.99 -12.13 13.02
CA GLU A 34 -9.13 -11.83 11.59
C GLU A 34 -9.88 -10.50 11.38
N ASN A 35 -11.02 -10.31 12.06
CA ASN A 35 -11.79 -9.07 11.94
C ASN A 35 -11.02 -7.84 12.43
N ALA A 36 -10.28 -7.96 13.53
CA ALA A 36 -9.47 -6.88 14.06
C ALA A 36 -8.33 -6.48 13.09
N VAL A 37 -7.60 -7.46 12.54
CA VAL A 37 -6.57 -7.21 11.53
C VAL A 37 -7.17 -6.61 10.26
N ARG A 38 -8.34 -7.08 9.82
CA ARG A 38 -9.04 -6.52 8.66
C ARG A 38 -9.45 -5.05 8.87
N ALA A 39 -9.88 -4.69 10.07
CA ALA A 39 -10.21 -3.31 10.40
C ALA A 39 -8.97 -2.41 10.32
N GLU A 40 -7.85 -2.82 10.92
CA GLU A 40 -6.58 -2.07 10.81
C GLU A 40 -6.09 -1.95 9.36
N LEU A 41 -6.19 -3.04 8.59
CA LEU A 41 -5.84 -3.03 7.18
C LEU A 41 -6.73 -2.09 6.36
N ALA A 42 -8.01 -1.95 6.71
CA ALA A 42 -8.89 -1.00 6.03
C ALA A 42 -8.46 0.46 6.29
N GLU A 43 -8.10 0.79 7.53
CA GLU A 43 -7.56 2.12 7.89
C GLU A 43 -6.22 2.39 7.18
N ALA A 44 -5.33 1.41 7.16
CA ALA A 44 -4.06 1.47 6.43
C ALA A 44 -4.26 1.72 4.94
N LYS A 45 -5.22 1.04 4.32
CA LYS A 45 -5.58 1.23 2.91
C LYS A 45 -6.10 2.63 2.64
N GLU A 46 -6.96 3.17 3.50
CA GLU A 46 -7.46 4.54 3.36
C GLU A 46 -6.32 5.56 3.45
N LEU A 47 -5.37 5.38 4.38
CA LEU A 47 -4.20 6.23 4.48
C LEU A 47 -3.32 6.16 3.22
N ILE A 48 -3.08 4.95 2.69
CA ILE A 48 -2.32 4.74 1.46
C ILE A 48 -3.00 5.38 0.24
N ASP A 49 -4.30 5.19 0.06
CA ASP A 49 -5.06 5.79 -1.04
C ASP A 49 -5.03 7.33 -0.96
N ARG A 50 -5.31 7.91 0.21
CA ARG A 50 -5.19 9.36 0.43
C ARG A 50 -3.78 9.85 0.09
N LYS A 51 -2.75 9.10 0.51
CA LYS A 51 -1.36 9.45 0.22
C LYS A 51 -1.06 9.40 -1.27
N MET A 52 -1.52 8.36 -1.98
CA MET A 52 -1.32 8.25 -3.42
C MET A 52 -2.01 9.37 -4.19
N ARG A 53 -3.25 9.73 -3.84
CA ARG A 53 -3.93 10.87 -4.45
C ARG A 53 -3.19 12.18 -4.21
N TRP A 54 -2.64 12.35 -3.01
CA TRP A 54 -1.82 13.51 -2.68
C TRP A 54 -0.50 13.54 -3.46
N ILE A 55 0.17 12.41 -3.68
CA ILE A 55 1.40 12.31 -4.50
C ILE A 55 1.10 12.63 -5.97
N LEU A 56 -0.04 12.15 -6.47
CA LEU A 56 -0.45 12.29 -7.88
C LEU A 56 -1.18 13.60 -8.17
N ARG A 57 -1.27 14.53 -7.21
CA ARG A 57 -1.90 15.83 -7.44
C ARG A 57 -1.13 16.60 -8.50
N ASP A 58 -1.87 17.27 -9.37
CA ASP A 58 -1.27 18.10 -10.41
C ASP A 58 -0.74 19.40 -9.81
N GLU A 59 0.51 19.71 -10.11
CA GLU A 59 1.19 20.95 -9.70
C GLU A 59 1.34 21.93 -10.88
N THR A 60 0.70 21.64 -12.03
CA THR A 60 0.65 22.53 -13.19
C THR A 60 -0.04 23.85 -12.81
N GLY A 61 0.71 24.96 -12.87
CA GLY A 61 0.22 26.29 -12.52
C GLY A 61 0.57 26.75 -11.10
N VAL A 62 1.18 25.89 -10.27
CA VAL A 62 1.71 26.31 -8.97
C VAL A 62 3.09 26.92 -9.19
N THR A 63 3.18 28.25 -9.20
CA THR A 63 4.44 29.00 -9.26
C THR A 63 5.24 28.78 -7.97
N PRO A 64 6.41 28.12 -8.01
CA PRO A 64 7.15 27.83 -6.80
C PRO A 64 8.25 28.87 -6.61
N GLU A 65 7.96 29.97 -5.92
CA GLU A 65 9.02 30.80 -5.35
C GLU A 65 9.79 30.06 -4.23
N SER A 66 9.24 28.94 -3.73
CA SER A 66 9.77 28.17 -2.60
C SER A 66 10.06 26.68 -2.87
N ARG A 67 9.85 26.16 -4.09
CA ARG A 67 10.09 24.73 -4.39
C ARG A 67 11.30 24.51 -5.26
N ASN A 68 12.01 23.42 -5.00
CA ASN A 68 13.20 23.04 -5.74
C ASN A 68 12.81 22.40 -7.10
N PRO A 69 13.20 22.99 -8.26
CA PRO A 69 12.87 22.44 -9.59
C PRO A 69 13.43 21.04 -9.85
N SER A 70 14.49 20.65 -9.14
CA SER A 70 15.08 19.30 -9.26
C SER A 70 14.16 18.20 -8.69
N HIS A 71 13.18 18.56 -7.87
CA HIS A 71 12.22 17.65 -7.26
C HIS A 71 10.90 17.54 -8.04
N VAL A 72 10.75 18.33 -9.11
CA VAL A 72 9.59 18.31 -10.01
C VAL A 72 9.84 17.32 -11.15
N VAL A 73 8.84 16.47 -11.40
CA VAL A 73 8.89 15.39 -12.38
C VAL A 73 7.65 15.49 -13.29
N ALA A 74 7.86 15.49 -14.61
CA ALA A 74 6.79 15.41 -15.58
C ALA A 74 6.44 13.93 -15.81
N CYS A 75 5.22 13.53 -15.47
CA CYS A 75 4.74 12.16 -15.68
C CYS A 75 3.22 12.15 -15.89
N TYR A 76 2.70 11.22 -16.69
CA TYR A 76 1.26 11.09 -16.98
C TYR A 76 0.58 12.37 -17.49
N GLY A 77 1.29 13.22 -18.24
CA GLY A 77 0.76 14.48 -18.76
C GLY A 77 0.61 15.61 -17.73
N ARG A 78 1.17 15.46 -16.53
CA ARG A 78 1.13 16.43 -15.42
C ARG A 78 2.51 16.66 -14.81
N LEU A 79 2.66 17.75 -14.07
CA LEU A 79 3.83 18.00 -13.23
C LEU A 79 3.55 17.53 -11.81
N LEU A 80 4.41 16.65 -11.29
CA LEU A 80 4.34 16.10 -9.94
C LEU A 80 5.53 16.61 -9.11
N TYR A 81 5.29 16.97 -7.86
CA TYR A 81 6.35 17.34 -6.93
C TYR A 81 6.66 16.16 -6.00
N LEU A 82 7.64 15.34 -6.37
CA LEU A 82 7.90 14.07 -5.68
C LEU A 82 8.92 14.21 -4.53
N GLY A 83 9.83 15.19 -4.61
CA GLY A 83 10.90 15.40 -3.63
C GLY A 83 10.50 16.23 -2.40
N GLU A 84 9.22 16.27 -2.03
CA GLU A 84 8.81 16.90 -0.77
C GLU A 84 9.47 16.22 0.43
N PRO A 85 10.04 16.99 1.39
CA PRO A 85 10.61 16.44 2.61
C PRO A 85 9.48 16.06 3.56
N GLU A 86 8.99 14.84 3.38
CA GLU A 86 7.88 14.31 4.15
C GLU A 86 8.12 12.85 4.48
N ASP A 87 7.70 12.49 5.69
CA ASP A 87 7.67 11.12 6.14
C ASP A 87 6.24 10.59 6.03
N PHE A 88 6.12 9.31 5.72
CA PHE A 88 4.86 8.58 5.71
C PHE A 88 5.06 7.26 6.44
N SER A 89 4.25 7.04 7.47
CA SER A 89 4.22 5.80 8.22
C SER A 89 2.78 5.33 8.39
N VAL A 90 2.63 4.02 8.44
CA VAL A 90 1.38 3.34 8.77
C VAL A 90 1.73 2.31 9.83
N HIS A 91 1.01 2.33 10.95
CA HIS A 91 1.20 1.41 12.06
C HIS A 91 0.04 0.43 12.10
N LEU A 92 0.34 -0.84 12.39
CA LEU A 92 -0.65 -1.90 12.53
C LEU A 92 -0.53 -2.50 13.95
N PRO A 93 -0.92 -1.75 14.99
CA PRO A 93 -0.57 -2.06 16.37
C PRO A 93 -1.14 -3.40 16.85
N PHE A 94 -2.36 -3.75 16.47
CA PHE A 94 -2.96 -5.04 16.80
C PHE A 94 -2.19 -6.18 16.13
N TRP A 95 -1.86 -6.06 14.85
CA TRP A 95 -1.01 -7.05 14.17
C TRP A 95 0.36 -7.19 14.85
N GLU A 96 1.05 -6.08 15.08
CA GLU A 96 2.40 -6.03 15.65
C GLU A 96 2.45 -6.67 17.05
N GLN A 97 1.46 -6.38 17.90
CA GLN A 97 1.41 -6.90 19.26
C GLN A 97 0.95 -8.36 19.32
N ASN A 98 0.14 -8.81 18.36
CA ASN A 98 -0.56 -10.10 18.46
C ASN A 98 -0.12 -11.13 17.41
N ILE A 99 0.90 -10.85 16.59
CA ILE A 99 1.30 -11.70 15.46
C ILE A 99 1.42 -13.18 15.83
N ARG A 100 2.08 -13.49 16.94
CA ARG A 100 2.25 -14.88 17.41
C ARG A 100 0.90 -15.55 17.68
N ALA A 101 0.03 -14.88 18.42
CA ALA A 101 -1.29 -15.40 18.76
C ALA A 101 -2.16 -15.54 17.51
N ILE A 102 -2.06 -14.61 16.55
CA ILE A 102 -2.75 -14.68 15.25
C ILE A 102 -2.32 -15.91 14.46
N VAL A 103 -1.02 -16.21 14.38
CA VAL A 103 -0.51 -17.42 13.69
C VAL A 103 -1.06 -18.69 14.34
N GLU A 104 -1.15 -18.74 15.67
CA GLU A 104 -1.59 -19.93 16.40
C GLU A 104 -3.08 -20.24 16.24
N VAL A 105 -3.93 -19.22 16.07
CA VAL A 105 -5.40 -19.38 16.11
C VAL A 105 -6.09 -19.16 14.76
N THR A 106 -5.41 -18.59 13.77
CA THR A 106 -5.99 -18.27 12.46
C THR A 106 -5.71 -19.41 11.47
N PRO A 107 -6.71 -19.92 10.74
CA PRO A 107 -6.47 -20.92 9.70
C PRO A 107 -5.50 -20.40 8.63
N ALA A 108 -4.73 -21.30 8.02
CA ALA A 108 -3.64 -20.94 7.11
C ALA A 108 -4.07 -20.07 5.91
N LYS A 109 -5.24 -20.35 5.32
CA LYS A 109 -5.76 -19.60 4.16
C LYS A 109 -6.09 -18.13 4.48
N PRO A 110 -6.94 -17.80 5.48
CA PRO A 110 -7.20 -16.40 5.85
C PRO A 110 -5.93 -15.72 6.37
N PHE A 111 -5.07 -16.42 7.12
CA PHE A 111 -3.79 -15.88 7.56
C PHE A 111 -2.91 -15.45 6.36
N ALA A 112 -2.77 -16.32 5.35
CA ALA A 112 -1.97 -16.01 4.16
C ALA A 112 -2.49 -14.77 3.41
N ALA A 113 -3.81 -14.61 3.32
CA ALA A 113 -4.41 -13.43 2.69
C ALA A 113 -4.08 -12.14 3.47
N LEU A 114 -4.28 -12.14 4.80
CA LEU A 114 -3.93 -10.99 5.65
C LEU A 114 -2.44 -10.66 5.58
N PHE A 115 -1.59 -11.68 5.65
CA PHE A 115 -0.15 -11.52 5.60
C PHE A 115 0.30 -10.91 4.26
N GLN A 116 -0.27 -11.33 3.14
CA GLN A 116 0.03 -10.74 1.83
C GLN A 116 -0.31 -9.24 1.79
N GLU A 117 -1.46 -8.83 2.32
CA GLU A 117 -1.83 -7.41 2.39
C GLU A 117 -0.86 -6.61 3.26
N ILE A 118 -0.44 -7.15 4.40
CA ILE A 118 0.53 -6.50 5.30
C ILE A 118 1.91 -6.37 4.63
N VAL A 119 2.33 -7.39 3.88
CA VAL A 119 3.56 -7.32 3.08
C VAL A 119 3.47 -6.21 2.04
N LEU A 120 2.31 -6.03 1.39
CA LEU A 120 2.11 -4.93 0.44
C LEU A 120 2.16 -3.56 1.12
N VAL A 121 1.54 -3.40 2.30
CA VAL A 121 1.65 -2.16 3.10
C VAL A 121 3.11 -1.84 3.42
N ASN A 122 3.88 -2.81 3.91
CA ASN A 122 5.30 -2.60 4.23
C ASN A 122 6.14 -2.29 2.99
N LYS A 123 5.87 -2.96 1.86
CA LYS A 123 6.51 -2.63 0.58
C LYS A 123 6.19 -1.22 0.13
N PHE A 124 4.95 -0.76 0.30
CA PHE A 124 4.56 0.62 0.01
C PHE A 124 5.39 1.61 0.82
N LEU A 125 5.48 1.41 2.15
CA LEU A 125 6.26 2.29 3.03
C LEU A 125 7.75 2.33 2.65
N SER A 126 8.34 1.17 2.33
CA SER A 126 9.72 1.08 1.87
C SER A 126 9.92 1.84 0.55
N LYS A 127 9.06 1.61 -0.44
CA LYS A 127 9.16 2.24 -1.76
C LYS A 127 8.92 3.74 -1.70
N PHE A 128 8.05 4.19 -0.80
CA PHE A 128 7.85 5.61 -0.56
C PHE A 128 9.12 6.25 -0.03
N ARG A 129 9.80 5.61 0.94
CA ARG A 129 11.09 6.08 1.44
C ARG A 129 12.16 6.10 0.35
N ASP A 130 12.24 5.06 -0.48
CA ASP A 130 13.19 4.99 -1.60
C ASP A 130 12.95 6.14 -2.60
N MET A 131 11.69 6.45 -2.89
CA MET A 131 11.32 7.59 -3.75
C MET A 131 11.83 8.92 -3.19
N LYS A 132 11.76 9.12 -1.86
CA LYS A 132 12.28 10.33 -1.21
C LYS A 132 13.81 10.36 -1.20
N LEU A 133 14.45 9.22 -0.95
CA LEU A 133 15.90 9.08 -0.97
C LEU A 133 16.52 9.30 -2.36
N ALA A 134 15.76 9.06 -3.44
CA ALA A 134 16.23 9.33 -4.79
C ALA A 134 16.67 10.80 -4.98
N PHE A 135 16.01 11.75 -4.32
CA PHE A 135 16.34 13.17 -4.40
C PHE A 135 17.49 13.60 -3.48
N THR A 136 17.86 12.80 -2.49
CA THR A 136 18.88 13.17 -1.49
C THR A 136 20.17 12.36 -1.60
N SER A 137 20.14 11.18 -2.24
CA SER A 137 21.28 10.26 -2.29
C SER A 137 22.44 10.69 -3.19
N GLY A 138 22.22 11.62 -4.13
CA GLY A 138 23.25 12.08 -5.07
C GLY A 138 23.74 11.02 -6.07
N LEU A 139 23.03 9.90 -6.19
CA LEU A 139 23.38 8.78 -7.07
C LEU A 139 22.41 8.69 -8.27
N GLY A 140 22.95 8.47 -9.47
CA GLY A 140 22.15 8.20 -10.67
C GLY A 140 21.35 9.40 -11.18
N ASP A 141 20.22 9.12 -11.83
CA ASP A 141 19.21 10.12 -12.22
C ASP A 141 18.08 10.13 -11.17
N PRO A 142 18.04 11.14 -10.26
CA PRO A 142 17.05 11.23 -9.20
C PRO A 142 15.61 11.18 -9.71
N LYS A 143 15.35 11.82 -10.87
CA LYS A 143 13.99 11.91 -11.42
C LYS A 143 13.56 10.56 -11.98
N GLY A 144 14.42 9.90 -12.77
CA GLY A 144 14.18 8.55 -13.27
C GLY A 144 13.95 7.54 -12.16
N MET A 145 14.77 7.58 -11.10
CA MET A 145 14.62 6.71 -9.93
C MET A 145 13.32 6.98 -9.16
N ALA A 146 12.96 8.25 -8.96
CA ALA A 146 11.70 8.62 -8.31
C ALA A 146 10.47 8.18 -9.11
N VAL A 147 10.52 8.28 -10.45
CA VAL A 147 9.45 7.77 -11.33
C VAL A 147 9.32 6.26 -11.21
N ALA A 148 10.44 5.52 -11.22
CA ALA A 148 10.41 4.07 -11.06
C ALA A 148 9.79 3.67 -9.70
N CYS A 149 10.13 4.38 -8.63
CA CYS A 149 9.50 4.16 -7.32
C CYS A 149 8.01 4.51 -7.34
N LEU A 150 7.60 5.57 -8.04
CA LEU A 150 6.20 5.95 -8.19
C LEU A 150 5.39 4.86 -8.92
N GLU A 151 5.92 4.28 -9.98
CA GLU A 151 5.29 3.15 -10.70
C GLU A 151 5.13 1.93 -9.79
N ASP A 152 6.16 1.61 -8.99
CA ASP A 152 6.08 0.55 -7.99
C ASP A 152 4.98 0.84 -6.95
N LEU A 153 4.88 2.08 -6.45
CA LEU A 153 3.86 2.50 -5.50
C LEU A 153 2.44 2.36 -6.08
N ILE A 154 2.24 2.75 -7.34
CA ILE A 154 0.95 2.59 -8.03
C ILE A 154 0.62 1.11 -8.19
N SER A 155 1.58 0.28 -8.59
CA SER A 155 1.39 -1.17 -8.72
C SER A 155 1.01 -1.83 -7.39
N ILE A 156 1.67 -1.44 -6.29
CA ILE A 156 1.36 -1.93 -4.94
C ILE A 156 -0.05 -1.46 -4.53
N HIS A 157 -0.38 -0.20 -4.78
CA HIS A 157 -1.71 0.37 -4.52
C HIS A 157 -2.81 -0.41 -5.25
N ASP A 158 -2.66 -0.65 -6.55
CA ASP A 158 -3.65 -1.37 -7.37
C ASP A 158 -3.84 -2.82 -6.89
N GLN A 159 -2.80 -3.47 -6.37
CA GLN A 159 -2.90 -4.80 -5.73
C GLN A 159 -3.61 -4.75 -4.37
N LEU A 160 -3.40 -3.69 -3.60
CA LEU A 160 -3.94 -3.54 -2.25
C LEU A 160 -5.42 -3.06 -2.25
N ILE A 161 -5.77 -2.23 -3.23
CA ILE A 161 -7.07 -1.54 -3.36
C ILE A 161 -7.56 -1.62 -4.83
N PRO A 162 -7.87 -2.83 -5.35
CA PRO A 162 -8.17 -3.03 -6.77
C PRO A 162 -9.42 -2.28 -7.25
N GLY A 163 -10.37 -1.97 -6.34
CA GLY A 163 -11.58 -1.21 -6.67
C GLY A 163 -11.38 0.31 -6.80
N GLN A 164 -10.19 0.83 -6.50
CA GLN A 164 -9.87 2.26 -6.59
C GLN A 164 -8.62 2.50 -7.44
N ALA A 165 -8.47 1.73 -8.53
CA ALA A 165 -7.31 1.81 -9.40
C ALA A 165 -6.99 3.26 -9.79
N LEU A 166 -5.72 3.64 -9.64
CA LEU A 166 -5.30 5.01 -9.90
C LEU A 166 -5.27 5.21 -11.42
N ALA A 167 -6.06 6.17 -11.91
CA ALA A 167 -6.06 6.51 -13.33
C ALA A 167 -4.66 6.95 -13.76
N ARG A 168 -4.00 6.12 -14.57
CA ARG A 168 -2.67 6.40 -15.15
C ARG A 168 -2.72 7.34 -16.37
N THR A 169 -3.85 8.02 -16.61
CA THR A 169 -4.05 8.83 -17.83
C THR A 169 -4.96 10.05 -17.62
N LEU A 170 -4.55 11.19 -18.20
CA LEU A 170 -5.22 11.76 -19.38
C LEU A 170 -4.18 12.40 -20.33
N SER A 171 -4.47 12.24 -21.62
CA SER A 171 -3.71 12.57 -22.82
C SER A 171 -3.12 13.97 -22.84
N VAL A 172 -1.81 14.06 -23.14
CA VAL A 172 -1.21 15.28 -23.69
C VAL A 172 -1.95 15.61 -24.99
N PRO A 173 -2.59 16.78 -25.16
CA PRO A 173 -2.81 17.28 -26.50
C PRO A 173 -1.41 17.51 -27.07
N LEU A 174 -1.10 16.77 -28.14
CA LEU A 174 0.10 16.91 -28.95
C LEU A 174 0.05 18.27 -29.68
N VAL A 175 0.05 19.38 -28.94
CA VAL A 175 0.06 20.75 -29.42
C VAL A 175 1.02 21.51 -28.51
N LEU A 176 2.32 21.33 -28.73
CA LEU A 176 3.39 22.30 -28.43
C LEU A 176 4.80 21.83 -28.84
N LEU A 177 4.93 20.79 -29.67
CA LEU A 177 6.17 20.47 -30.40
C LEU A 177 6.15 20.96 -31.87
N GLY A 178 5.45 22.06 -32.12
CA GLY A 178 5.37 22.66 -33.45
C GLY A 178 5.19 24.16 -33.38
N SER A 179 6.28 24.90 -33.14
CA SER A 179 6.54 26.21 -33.75
C SER A 179 7.79 26.87 -33.11
N SER A 180 8.97 26.45 -33.56
CA SER A 180 10.10 27.38 -33.69
C SER A 180 11.07 26.84 -34.75
N ALA A 181 10.54 26.72 -35.96
CA ALA A 181 11.34 26.56 -37.16
C ALA A 181 10.76 27.53 -38.19
N ALA A 182 11.35 28.74 -38.25
CA ALA A 182 11.42 29.66 -39.39
C ALA A 182 11.36 31.12 -38.92
N ALA A 183 12.51 31.68 -38.55
CA ALA A 183 12.77 33.11 -38.70
C ALA A 183 14.25 33.29 -39.07
N LYS A 184 14.59 32.90 -40.30
CA LYS A 184 15.80 33.35 -40.98
C LYS A 184 15.39 34.12 -42.24
N GLN A 185 15.90 35.35 -42.31
CA GLN A 185 16.13 36.20 -43.48
C GLN A 185 14.93 36.89 -44.14
N ALA A 186 14.94 38.24 -44.09
CA ALA A 186 15.61 39.03 -45.15
C ALA A 186 15.94 40.46 -44.67
N PRO A 187 17.05 41.06 -45.16
CA PRO A 187 17.43 42.45 -44.92
C PRO A 187 16.84 43.36 -46.01
N ASN A 188 16.48 44.59 -45.66
CA ASN A 188 16.33 45.71 -46.61
C ASN A 188 17.03 46.90 -45.92
N ALA A 189 18.12 47.46 -46.47
CA ALA A 189 18.17 48.32 -47.65
C ALA A 189 17.31 49.57 -47.46
#